data_AF-A0A849AAB9-F1
#
_entry.id   AF-A0A849AAB9-F1
#
_cell.length_a   1.000
_cell.length_b   1.000
_cell.length_c   1.000
_cell.angle_alpha   90.00
_cell.angle_beta   90.00
_cell.angle_gamma   90.00
#
_symmetry.space_group_name_H-M   'P 1'
#
loop_
_entity.id
_entity.type
_entity.pdbx_description
1 polymer ?
#
loop_
_entity_poly.entity_id
_entity_poly.type
_entity_poly.pdbx_seq_one_letter_code
_entity_poly.pdbx_strand_id
1 'polypeptide(L)'
;MRADSAGERYAAAHLAALRAAAALLATRARPGRGRIGNAWDLLARVAPDLAEWAAFFAAGASKRQLAESGITRTIGAREADDMLRQAAEFLELVEVRMGPERG
;
A
#
# COMPACT_ATOMS: atom_id res chain seq x y z
N MET A 1 8.04 -25.25 -4.43
CA MET A 1 9.36 -24.59 -4.29
C MET A 1 9.12 -23.11 -4.54
N ARG A 2 9.09 -22.27 -3.49
CA ARG A 2 8.76 -20.84 -3.62
C ARG A 2 9.95 -20.12 -4.25
N ALA A 3 9.83 -19.76 -5.52
CA ALA A 3 10.65 -18.70 -6.08
C ALA A 3 9.90 -17.39 -5.88
N ASP A 4 9.75 -16.93 -4.63
CA ASP A 4 9.16 -15.62 -4.35
C ASP A 4 10.21 -14.57 -4.70
N SER A 5 10.25 -14.21 -5.99
CA SER A 5 11.22 -13.27 -6.52
C SER A 5 11.08 -11.92 -5.80
N ALA A 6 12.16 -11.13 -5.67
CA ALA A 6 12.10 -9.86 -4.95
C ALA A 6 10.99 -8.92 -5.46
N GLY A 7 10.66 -9.00 -6.76
CA GLY A 7 9.53 -8.28 -7.35
C GLY A 7 8.15 -8.80 -6.91
N GLU A 8 7.98 -10.11 -6.70
CA GLU A 8 6.73 -10.69 -6.18
C GLU A 8 6.47 -10.26 -4.73
N ARG A 9 7.49 -10.34 -3.86
CA ARG A 9 7.41 -9.81 -2.48
C ARG A 9 7.02 -8.34 -2.46
N TYR A 10 7.66 -7.53 -3.31
CA TYR A 10 7.37 -6.10 -3.42
C TYR A 10 5.92 -5.84 -3.88
N ALA A 11 5.46 -6.56 -4.90
CA ALA A 11 4.09 -6.42 -5.41
C ALA A 11 3.05 -6.85 -4.37
N ALA A 12 3.29 -7.96 -3.66
CA ALA A 12 2.42 -8.46 -2.60
C ALA A 12 2.31 -7.47 -1.44
N ALA A 13 3.44 -6.91 -0.97
CA ALA A 13 3.48 -5.89 0.08
C ALA A 13 2.66 -4.65 -0.32
N HIS A 14 2.83 -4.18 -1.55
CA HIS A 14 2.12 -3.02 -2.06
C HIS A 14 0.60 -3.26 -2.18
N LEU A 15 0.20 -4.47 -2.58
CA LEU A 15 -1.21 -4.83 -2.67
C LEU A 15 -1.88 -4.92 -1.29
N ALA A 16 -1.16 -5.43 -0.29
CA ALA A 16 -1.64 -5.44 1.10
C ALA A 16 -1.89 -4.01 1.60
N ALA A 17 -0.93 -3.10 1.39
CA ALA A 17 -1.07 -1.69 1.76
C ALA A 17 -2.27 -1.02 1.06
N LEU A 18 -2.47 -1.27 -0.24
CA LEU A 18 -3.64 -0.75 -0.97
C LEU A 18 -4.98 -1.23 -0.40
N ARG A 19 -5.06 -2.52 -0.02
CA ARG A 19 -6.28 -3.08 0.56
C ARG A 19 -6.58 -2.46 1.92
N ALA A 20 -5.58 -2.29 2.77
CA ALA A 20 -5.73 -1.61 4.06
C ALA A 20 -6.19 -0.16 3.88
N ALA A 21 -5.57 0.59 2.96
CA ALA A 21 -6.01 1.94 2.62
C ALA A 21 -7.47 1.96 2.13
N ALA A 22 -7.86 1.04 1.26
CA ALA A 22 -9.23 0.94 0.77
C ALA A 22 -10.24 0.60 1.88
N ALA A 23 -9.88 -0.29 2.83
CA ALA A 23 -10.72 -0.58 3.99
C ALA A 23 -10.92 0.66 4.88
N LEU A 24 -9.84 1.38 5.16
CA LEU A 24 -9.90 2.64 5.92
C LEU A 24 -10.73 3.72 5.20
N LEU A 25 -10.61 3.78 3.88
CA LEU A 25 -11.45 4.65 3.06
C LEU A 25 -12.91 4.22 3.13
N ALA A 26 -13.23 2.93 3.10
CA ALA A 26 -14.60 2.44 3.20
C ALA A 26 -15.24 2.73 4.57
N THR A 27 -14.47 2.78 5.66
CA THR A 27 -14.99 3.15 6.99
C THR A 27 -15.23 4.65 7.14
N ARG A 28 -14.50 5.50 6.38
CA ARG A 28 -14.53 6.97 6.55
C ARG A 28 -15.20 7.74 5.42
N ALA A 29 -15.11 7.26 4.19
CA ALA A 29 -15.61 7.93 3.01
C ALA A 29 -16.95 7.33 2.58
N ARG A 30 -17.96 8.18 2.37
CA ARG A 30 -19.18 7.77 1.66
C ARG A 30 -18.82 7.40 0.22
N PRO A 31 -19.48 6.40 -0.40
CA PRO A 31 -19.22 5.99 -1.78
C PRO A 31 -19.67 7.08 -2.76
N GLY A 32 -18.84 8.11 -2.94
CA GLY A 32 -18.93 9.03 -4.06
C GLY A 32 -18.08 8.48 -5.19
N ARG A 33 -18.66 8.32 -6.39
CA ARG A 33 -17.90 8.09 -7.63
C ARG A 33 -17.10 9.36 -7.98
N GLY A 34 -16.10 9.69 -7.17
CA GLY A 34 -15.15 10.76 -7.42
C GLY A 34 -14.08 10.28 -8.37
N ARG A 35 -13.87 11.04 -9.45
CA ARG A 35 -12.90 10.80 -10.52
C ARG A 35 -11.49 10.49 -9.96
N ILE A 36 -11.05 9.25 -10.15
CA ILE A 36 -9.68 8.72 -10.26
C ILE A 36 -8.56 9.69 -9.78
N GLY A 37 -8.59 10.09 -8.51
CA GLY A 37 -7.36 10.26 -7.74
C GLY A 37 -6.93 8.86 -7.34
N ASN A 38 -5.63 8.54 -7.40
CA ASN A 38 -5.18 7.24 -6.92
C ASN A 38 -5.66 7.07 -5.45
N ALA A 39 -5.87 5.85 -4.98
CA ALA A 39 -6.38 5.62 -3.62
C ALA A 39 -5.56 6.34 -2.53
N TRP A 40 -4.29 6.64 -2.80
CA TRP A 40 -3.39 7.40 -1.93
C TRP A 40 -3.73 8.89 -1.86
N ASP A 41 -4.14 9.55 -2.94
CA ASP A 41 -4.59 10.95 -2.90
C ASP A 41 -5.85 11.10 -2.02
N LEU A 42 -6.79 10.15 -2.16
CA LEU A 42 -7.97 10.14 -1.31
C LEU A 42 -7.62 9.83 0.15
N LEU A 43 -6.69 8.91 0.39
CA LEU A 43 -6.20 8.59 1.73
C LEU A 43 -5.58 9.83 2.40
N ALA A 44 -4.71 10.55 1.71
CA ALA A 44 -4.08 11.77 2.23
C ALA A 44 -5.10 12.87 2.59
N ARG A 45 -6.23 12.92 1.89
CA ARG A 45 -7.33 13.86 2.19
C ARG A 45 -8.15 13.45 3.42
N VAL A 46 -8.46 12.17 3.59
CA VAL A 46 -9.30 11.71 4.71
C VAL A 46 -8.51 11.42 5.99
N ALA A 47 -7.21 11.16 5.84
CA ALA A 47 -6.28 10.84 6.92
C ALA A 47 -4.95 11.54 6.64
N PRO A 48 -4.85 12.86 6.91
CA PRO A 48 -3.64 13.64 6.63
C PRO A 48 -2.42 13.13 7.41
N ASP A 49 -2.59 12.52 8.58
CA ASP A 49 -1.51 11.85 9.32
C ASP A 49 -0.92 10.63 8.57
N LEU A 50 -1.64 10.11 7.56
CA LEU A 50 -1.17 9.05 6.65
C LEU A 50 -0.75 9.60 5.29
N ALA A 51 -0.69 10.93 5.11
CA ALA A 51 -0.31 11.53 3.83
C ALA A 51 1.14 11.21 3.43
N GLU A 52 2.04 11.09 4.41
CA GLU A 52 3.43 10.68 4.17
C GLU A 52 3.50 9.25 3.63
N TRP A 53 2.73 8.34 4.22
CA TRP A 53 2.57 6.97 3.74
C TRP A 53 1.96 6.92 2.34
N ALA A 54 0.91 7.71 2.11
CA ALA A 54 0.28 7.83 0.80
C ALA A 54 1.26 8.27 -0.29
N ALA A 55 2.09 9.28 0.00
CA ALA A 55 3.13 9.76 -0.92
C ALA A 55 4.22 8.69 -1.17
N PHE A 56 4.66 8.00 -0.12
CA PHE A 56 5.64 6.91 -0.20
C PHE A 56 5.16 5.78 -1.13
N PHE A 57 3.94 5.27 -0.90
CA PHE A 57 3.39 4.21 -1.76
C PHE A 57 3.08 4.72 -3.17
N ALA A 58 2.59 5.95 -3.34
CA ALA A 58 2.38 6.51 -4.68
C ALA A 58 3.68 6.57 -5.50
N ALA A 59 4.81 6.94 -4.88
CA ALA A 59 6.12 6.94 -5.52
C ALA A 59 6.62 5.51 -5.86
N GLY A 60 6.25 4.51 -5.04
CA GLY A 60 6.55 3.08 -5.28
C GLY A 60 5.70 2.41 -6.37
N ALA A 61 4.56 3.00 -6.76
CA ALA A 61 3.63 2.39 -7.71
C ALA A 61 4.25 2.16 -9.10
N SER A 62 5.08 3.08 -9.59
CA SER A 62 5.78 2.89 -10.88
C SER A 62 6.76 1.72 -10.85
N LYS A 63 7.46 1.50 -9.73
CA LYS A 63 8.33 0.33 -9.54
C LYS A 63 7.53 -0.97 -9.47
N ARG A 64 6.36 -0.95 -8.83
CA ARG A 64 5.43 -2.10 -8.86
C ARG A 64 5.00 -2.43 -10.29
N GLN A 65 4.61 -1.45 -11.10
CA GLN A 65 4.20 -1.69 -12.49
C GLN A 65 5.33 -2.32 -13.32
N LEU A 66 6.59 -1.92 -13.06
CA LEU A 66 7.77 -2.56 -13.65
C LEU A 66 7.94 -4.02 -13.15
N ALA A 67 7.76 -4.28 -11.85
CA ALA A 67 7.79 -5.64 -11.31
C ALA A 67 6.68 -6.54 -11.90
N GLU A 68 5.45 -6.04 -11.99
CA GLU A 68 4.30 -6.79 -12.55
C GLU A 68 4.46 -7.08 -14.05
N SER A 69 5.17 -6.24 -14.78
CA SER A 69 5.53 -6.49 -16.19
C SER A 69 6.74 -7.43 -16.35
N GLY A 70 7.24 -8.03 -15.27
CA GLY A 70 8.35 -8.98 -15.28
C GLY A 70 9.74 -8.34 -15.24
N ILE A 71 9.83 -7.01 -15.11
CA ILE A 71 11.10 -6.28 -14.92
C ILE A 71 11.42 -6.27 -13.42
N THR A 72 11.72 -7.45 -12.88
CA THR A 72 12.05 -7.64 -11.45
C THR A 72 13.53 -7.48 -11.14
N ARG A 73 14.39 -7.54 -12.17
CA ARG A 73 15.86 -7.40 -12.08
C ARG A 73 16.37 -6.06 -11.52
N THR A 74 15.51 -5.04 -11.46
CA THR A 74 15.82 -3.73 -10.89
C THR A 74 15.38 -3.57 -9.44
N ILE A 75 14.66 -4.55 -8.86
CA ILE A 75 14.24 -4.54 -7.46
C ILE A 75 15.18 -5.44 -6.67
N GLY A 76 16.01 -4.84 -5.81
CA GLY A 76 16.89 -5.59 -4.93
C GLY A 76 16.10 -6.33 -3.83
N ALA A 77 16.63 -7.45 -3.33
CA ALA A 77 16.05 -8.16 -2.19
C ALA A 77 15.85 -7.22 -0.98
N ARG A 78 16.84 -6.37 -0.69
CA ARG A 78 16.77 -5.38 0.39
C ARG A 78 15.65 -4.35 0.20
N GLU A 79 15.39 -3.92 -1.04
CA GLU A 79 14.26 -3.01 -1.32
C GLU A 79 12.91 -3.72 -1.12
N ALA A 80 12.82 -5.00 -1.48
CA ALA A 80 11.62 -5.79 -1.23
C ALA A 80 11.38 -6.02 0.26
N ASP A 81 12.43 -6.35 1.02
CA ASP A 81 12.36 -6.51 2.48
C ASP A 81 12.06 -5.18 3.19
N ASP A 82 12.56 -4.06 2.68
CA ASP A 82 12.20 -2.73 3.17
C ASP A 82 10.72 -2.42 2.92
N MET A 83 10.24 -2.65 1.69
CA MET A 83 8.83 -2.46 1.33
C MET A 83 7.89 -3.32 2.18
N LEU A 84 8.30 -4.56 2.50
CA LEU A 84 7.55 -5.43 3.41
C LEU A 84 7.44 -4.85 4.81
N ARG A 85 8.53 -4.31 5.36
CA ARG A 85 8.51 -3.65 6.68
C ARG A 85 7.63 -2.40 6.67
N GLN A 86 7.78 -1.56 5.65
CA GLN A 86 6.98 -0.35 5.48
C GLN A 86 5.49 -0.66 5.30
N ALA A 87 5.15 -1.74 4.58
CA ALA A 87 3.77 -2.18 4.45
C ALA A 87 3.20 -2.68 5.78
N ALA A 88 3.96 -3.45 6.56
CA ALA A 88 3.52 -3.93 7.87
C ALA A 88 3.25 -2.77 8.84
N GLU A 89 4.16 -1.81 8.95
CA GLU A 89 3.99 -0.63 9.81
C GLU A 89 2.76 0.20 9.41
N PHE A 90 2.54 0.37 8.10
CA PHE A 90 1.34 1.04 7.59
C PHE A 90 0.06 0.28 7.96
N LEU A 91 0.05 -1.05 7.88
CA LEU A 91 -1.10 -1.87 8.26
C LEU A 91 -1.45 -1.69 9.74
N GLU A 92 -0.46 -1.76 10.63
CA GLU A 92 -0.66 -1.54 12.08
C GLU A 92 -1.26 -0.15 12.35
N LEU A 93 -0.76 0.89 11.66
CA LEU A 93 -1.28 2.25 11.75
C LEU A 93 -2.73 2.38 11.24
N VAL A 94 -3.11 1.61 10.23
CA VAL A 94 -4.48 1.55 9.71
C VAL A 94 -5.39 0.80 10.68
N GLU A 95 -4.95 -0.33 11.25
CA GLU A 95 -5.69 -1.12 12.25
C GLU A 95 -6.00 -0.29 13.51
N VAL A 96 -4.99 0.37 14.07
CA VAL A 96 -5.18 1.29 15.22
C VAL A 96 -6.24 2.35 14.94
N ARG A 97 -6.34 2.80 13.68
CA ARG A 97 -7.29 3.82 13.22
C ARG A 97 -8.69 3.30 12.94
N MET A 98 -8.86 2.03 12.60
CA MET A 98 -10.17 1.38 12.49
C MET A 98 -10.75 1.04 13.87
N GLY A 99 -9.92 1.11 14.91
CA GLY A 99 -10.24 0.66 16.26
C GLY A 99 -10.15 -0.87 16.34
N PRO A 100 -10.09 -1.45 17.54
CA PRO A 100 -10.20 -2.90 17.66
C PRO A 100 -11.54 -3.29 17.05
N GLU A 101 -11.50 -4.07 15.98
CA GLU A 101 -12.63 -4.84 15.54
C GLU A 101 -13.10 -5.64 16.76
N ARG A 102 -14.18 -5.16 17.37
CA ARG A 102 -14.76 -5.77 18.57
C ARG A 102 -15.31 -7.14 18.17
N GLY A 103 -14.45 -8.14 18.27
CA GLY A 103 -14.82 -9.54 18.45
C GLY A 103 -14.92 -9.84 19.94
#